data_AF-A0A5C3KBD1-F1
#
_entry.id   AF-A0A5C3KBD1-F1
#
_cell.length_a   1.000
_cell.length_b   1.000
_cell.length_c   1.000
_cell.angle_alpha   90.00
_cell.angle_beta   90.00
_cell.angle_gamma   90.00
#
_symmetry.space_group_name_H-M   'P 1'
#
loop_
_entity.id
_entity.type
_entity.pdbx_description
1 polymer ?
#
loop_
_entity_poly.entity_id
_entity_poly.type
_entity_poly.pdbx_seq_one_letter_code
_entity_poly.pdbx_strand_id
1 'polypeptide(L)' 'RSCADHRKAAEEYLNACDSMARKVALDKHGVRWSEFLCLPYWDPSTFLVVDTMHNLFLGNIKRHCRNVDIWAM' A
#
# COMPACT_ATOMS: atom_id res chain seq x y z
N ARG A 1 9.98 -3.57 -5.40
CA ARG A 1 9.57 -2.44 -6.27
C ARG A 1 10.13 -1.18 -5.65
N SER A 2 10.79 -0.33 -6.42
CA SER A 2 11.24 0.98 -5.93
C SER A 2 10.06 1.98 -5.93
N CYS A 3 10.21 3.09 -5.22
CA CYS A 3 9.22 4.18 -5.23
C CYS A 3 9.04 4.76 -6.64
N ALA A 4 10.13 4.81 -7.42
CA ALA A 4 10.09 5.24 -8.82
C ALA A 4 9.24 4.29 -9.69
N ASP A 5 9.35 2.98 -9.49
CA ASP A 5 8.51 2.00 -10.20
C ASP A 5 7.03 2.16 -9.83
N HIS A 6 6.75 2.46 -8.55
CA HIS A 6 5.39 2.70 -8.07
C HIS A 6 4.80 3.96 -8.70
N ARG A 7 5.57 5.06 -8.77
CA ARG A 7 5.12 6.31 -9.42
C ARG A 7 4.82 6.11 -10.90
N LYS A 8 5.69 5.42 -11.63
CA LYS A 8 5.45 5.08 -13.04
C LYS A 8 4.16 4.27 -13.23
N ALA A 9 3.93 3.26 -12.38
CA ALA A 9 2.70 2.46 -12.45
C ALA A 9 1.44 3.28 -12.12
N ALA A 10 1.54 4.21 -11.17
CA ALA A 10 0.45 5.12 -10.84
C ALA A 10 0.18 6.14 -11.96
N GLU A 11 1.21 6.63 -12.62
CA GLU A 11 1.10 7.51 -13.80
C GLU A 11 0.45 6.76 -14.99
N GLU A 12 0.81 5.49 -15.21
CA GLU A 12 0.15 4.62 -16.21
C GLU A 12 -1.36 4.50 -15.92
N TYR A 13 -1.73 4.36 -14.64
CA TYR A 13 -3.14 4.36 -14.23
C TYR A 13 -3.82 5.73 -14.44
N LEU A 14 -3.15 6.84 -14.12
CA LEU A 14 -3.70 8.20 -14.29
C LEU A 14 -3.95 8.53 -15.77
N ASN A 15 -2.97 8.22 -16.62
CA ASN A 15 -2.97 8.54 -18.05
C ASN A 15 -3.83 7.57 -18.89
N ALA A 16 -4.35 6.50 -18.31
CA ALA A 16 -5.24 5.58 -18.99
C ALA A 16 -6.54 6.29 -19.45
N CYS A 17 -6.87 6.13 -20.73
CA CYS A 17 -7.93 6.86 -21.41
C CYS A 17 -9.34 6.52 -20.93
N ASP A 18 -9.58 5.28 -20.49
CA ASP A 18 -10.89 4.80 -20.09
C ASP A 18 -10.84 3.90 -18.84
N SER A 19 -12.03 3.54 -18.34
CA SER A 19 -12.17 2.71 -17.14
C SER A 19 -11.65 1.29 -17.34
N MET A 20 -11.66 0.77 -18.58
CA MET A 20 -11.16 -0.56 -18.91
C MET A 20 -9.63 -0.59 -18.88
N ALA A 21 -8.97 0.39 -19.49
CA ALA A 21 -7.52 0.56 -19.46
C ALA A 21 -7.02 0.81 -18.03
N ARG A 22 -7.76 1.59 -17.23
CA ARG A 22 -7.47 1.74 -15.78
C ARG A 22 -7.55 0.42 -15.05
N LYS A 23 -8.54 -0.43 -15.36
CA LYS A 23 -8.66 -1.76 -14.76
C LYS A 23 -7.50 -2.67 -15.18
N VAL A 24 -7.11 -2.68 -16.45
CA VAL A 24 -5.94 -3.44 -16.92
C VAL A 24 -4.65 -2.98 -16.23
N ALA A 25 -4.43 -1.67 -16.12
CA ALA A 25 -3.28 -1.12 -15.40
C ALA A 25 -3.30 -1.51 -13.91
N LEU A 26 -4.49 -1.47 -13.29
CA LEU A 26 -4.68 -1.89 -11.90
C LEU A 26 -4.46 -3.40 -11.71
N ASP A 27 -4.93 -4.25 -12.62
CA ASP A 27 -4.74 -5.70 -12.52
C ASP A 27 -3.27 -6.09 -12.74
N LYS A 28 -2.57 -5.36 -13.62
CA LYS A 28 -1.14 -5.57 -13.91
C LYS A 28 -0.23 -5.10 -12.78
N HIS A 29 -0.48 -3.91 -12.23
CA HIS A 29 0.40 -3.30 -11.24
C HIS A 29 -0.13 -3.36 -9.81
N GLY A 30 -1.44 -3.41 -9.58
CA GLY A 30 -2.05 -3.29 -8.26
C GLY A 30 -1.90 -1.90 -7.65
N VAL A 31 -1.63 -0.87 -8.47
CA VAL A 31 -1.38 0.51 -8.04
C VAL A 31 -2.45 1.43 -8.63
N ARG A 32 -2.91 2.40 -7.83
CA ARG A 32 -3.79 3.48 -8.25
C ARG A 32 -3.10 4.83 -8.10
N TRP A 33 -3.54 5.80 -8.88
CA TRP A 33 -3.13 7.18 -8.66
C TRP A 33 -3.72 7.73 -7.37
N SER A 34 -2.94 8.54 -6.67
CA SER A 34 -3.39 9.36 -5.53
C SER A 34 -2.60 10.67 -5.51
N GLU A 35 -3.22 11.73 -5.01
CA GLU A 35 -2.64 13.07 -4.90
C GLU A 35 -1.40 13.09 -3.99
N PHE A 36 -1.27 12.12 -3.08
CA PHE A 36 -0.07 11.94 -2.26
C PHE A 36 1.19 11.70 -3.08
N LEU A 37 1.09 11.13 -4.28
CA LEU A 37 2.25 10.88 -5.16
C LEU A 37 2.85 12.17 -5.75
N CYS A 38 2.14 13.29 -5.69
CA CYS A 38 2.67 14.61 -6.07
C CYS A 38 3.65 15.16 -5.03
N LEU A 39 3.64 14.65 -3.79
CA LEU A 39 4.52 15.14 -2.73
C LEU A 39 5.95 14.59 -2.95
N PRO A 40 6.98 15.45 -3.05
CA PRO A 40 8.35 15.00 -3.36
C PRO A 40 8.90 13.99 -2.36
N TYR A 41 8.54 14.18 -1.08
CA TYR A 41 8.99 13.37 0.05
C TYR A 41 8.17 12.09 0.24
N TRP A 42 7.04 11.92 -0.46
CA TRP A 42 6.17 10.78 -0.23
C TRP A 42 6.71 9.52 -0.91
N ASP A 43 7.02 8.54 -0.08
CA ASP A 43 7.38 7.18 -0.45
C ASP A 43 6.37 6.16 0.11
N PRO A 44 5.52 5.58 -0.77
CA PRO A 44 4.54 4.57 -0.37
C PRO A 44 5.15 3.33 0.27
N SER A 45 6.42 3.02 0.02
CA SER A 45 7.06 1.83 0.57
C SER A 45 7.49 1.99 2.03
N THR A 46 7.79 3.22 2.47
CA THR A 46 8.21 3.53 3.85
C THR A 46 7.11 4.18 4.68
N PHE A 47 6.15 4.88 4.07
CA PHE A 47 5.11 5.61 4.80
C PHE A 47 3.74 4.93 4.83
N LEU A 48 3.64 3.70 4.31
CA LEU A 48 2.42 2.91 4.48
C LEU A 48 2.30 2.50 5.94
N VAL A 49 1.35 3.10 6.65
CA VAL A 49 1.01 2.69 8.02
C VAL A 49 0.48 1.26 7.95
N VAL A 50 1.23 0.32 8.51
CA VAL A 50 0.73 -1.05 8.66
C VAL A 50 -0.31 -1.02 9.76
N ASP A 51 -1.57 -1.06 9.37
CA ASP A 51 -2.68 -0.96 10.32
C ASP A 51 -2.62 -2.08 11.37
N THR A 52 -2.98 -1.71 12.59
CA THR A 52 -2.95 -2.61 13.75
C THR A 52 -3.86 -3.82 13.57
N MET A 53 -5.02 -3.68 12.91
CA MET A 53 -5.92 -4.81 12.65
C MET A 53 -5.28 -5.81 11.69
N HIS A 54 -4.61 -5.35 10.64
CA HIS A 54 -3.93 -6.25 9.71
C HIS A 54 -2.77 -6.99 10.39
N ASN A 55 -2.00 -6.30 11.21
CA ASN A 55 -0.93 -6.90 12.00
C ASN A 55 -1.45 -7.89 13.06
N LEU A 56 -2.64 -7.66 13.62
CA LEU A 56 -3.30 -8.57 14.54
C LEU A 56 -3.66 -9.87 13.82
N PHE A 57 -4.33 -9.78 12.67
CA PHE A 57 -4.75 -10.96 11.89
C PHE A 57 -3.59 -11.74 11.28
N LEU A 58 -2.51 -11.06 10.88
CA LEU A 58 -1.28 -11.72 10.43
C LEU A 58 -0.48 -12.39 11.57
N GLY A 59 -0.84 -12.14 12.84
CA GLY A 59 -0.12 -12.67 14.00
C GLY A 59 1.20 -11.97 14.31
N ASN A 60 1.53 -10.88 13.61
CA ASN A 60 2.73 -10.08 13.82
C ASN A 60 2.75 -9.48 15.24
N ILE A 61 1.58 -9.04 15.72
CA ILE A 61 1.44 -8.53 17.09
C ILE A 61 1.79 -9.61 18.12
N LYS A 62 1.30 -10.84 17.96
CA LYS A 62 1.65 -11.95 18.88
C LYS A 62 3.16 -12.23 18.90
N ARG A 63 3.84 -12.08 17.76
CA ARG A 63 5.29 -12.29 17.65
C ARG A 63 6.10 -11.18 18.31
N HIS A 64 5.63 -9.94 18.22
CA HIS A 64 6.35 -8.76 18.72
C HIS A 64 5.98 -8.41 20.17
N CYS A 65 4.74 -8.64 20.57
CA CYS A 65 4.18 -8.39 21.90
C CYS A 65 4.05 -9.68 22.71
N ARG A 66 5.10 -10.50 22.77
CA ARG A 66 5.10 -11.80 23.49
C ARG A 66 4.73 -11.72 24.97
N ASN A 67 4.84 -10.53 25.58
CA ASN A 67 4.56 -10.29 27.00
C ASN A 67 3.29 -9.48 27.25
N VAL A 68 2.51 -9.17 26.22
CA VAL A 68 1.22 -8.50 26.39
C VAL A 68 0.17 -9.59 26.20
N ASP A 69 -0.41 -10.08 27.30
CA ASP A 69 -1.53 -11.03 27.28
C ASP A 69 -2.80 -10.32 26.80
N ILE A 70 -2.91 -10.14 25.48
CA ILE A 70 -4.07 -9.55 24.81
C ILE A 70 -5.28 -10.53 24.81
N TRP A 71 -5.05 -11.77 25.24
CA TRP A 71 -6.04 -12.85 25.28
C TRP A 71 -6.55 -13.17 26.69
N ALA A 72 -6.13 -12.39 27.71
CA ALA A 72 -6.59 -12.55 29.09
C ALA A 72 -7.91 -11.81 29.39
N MET A 73 -8.73 -11.56 28.36
CA MET A 73 -10.11 -11.08 28.49
C MET A 73 -11.11 -12.20 28.27
#